data_AF-K0S9L8-F1
#
_entry.id   AF-K0S9L8-F1
#
_cell.length_a   1.000
_cell.length_b   1.000
_cell.length_c   1.000
_cell.angle_alpha   90.00
_cell.angle_beta   90.00
_cell.angle_gamma   90.00
#
_symmetry.space_group_name_H-M   'P 1'
#
loop_
_entity.id
_entity.type
_entity.pdbx_description
1 polymer ?
#
loop_
_entity_poly.entity_id
_entity_poly.type
_entity_poly.pdbx_seq_one_letter_code
_entity_poly.pdbx_strand_id
1 'polypeptide(L)'
;MKTSMYLLGNAFRINQTKAPENLPTVKAAKKFFKQVNLLERKVLKKPSKNDKDATALYANALDLLDEYLDLVELPPTESGHYDQEFSTKVGESSRIT
;
A
#
# COMPACT_ATOMS: atom_id res chain seq x y z
N MET A 1 10.85 2.92 4.85
CA MET A 1 9.70 2.76 3.93
C MET A 1 9.18 1.35 4.10
N LYS A 2 7.88 1.12 4.29
CA LYS A 2 7.33 -0.24 4.30
C LYS A 2 7.44 -0.78 2.86
N THR A 3 8.33 -1.76 2.67
CA THR A 3 8.80 -2.29 1.38
C THR A 3 7.67 -2.81 0.48
N SER A 4 6.54 -3.18 1.08
CA SER A 4 5.41 -3.86 0.46
C SER A 4 4.69 -3.06 -0.64
N MET A 5 4.39 -1.77 -0.41
CA MET A 5 3.70 -0.94 -1.44
C MET A 5 4.63 -0.50 -2.57
N TYR A 6 5.94 -0.37 -2.29
CA TYR A 6 6.95 -0.14 -3.33
C TYR A 6 7.11 -1.37 -4.23
N LEU A 7 7.08 -2.57 -3.62
CA LEU A 7 7.05 -3.83 -4.36
C LEU A 7 5.78 -3.96 -5.21
N LEU A 8 4.59 -3.66 -4.67
CA LEU A 8 3.34 -3.67 -5.44
C LEU A 8 3.36 -2.68 -6.60
N GLY A 9 3.81 -1.44 -6.36
CA GLY A 9 3.93 -0.43 -7.40
C GLY A 9 4.96 -0.77 -8.50
N ASN A 10 5.95 -1.61 -8.21
CA ASN A 10 6.90 -2.13 -9.21
C ASN A 10 6.44 -3.43 -9.86
N ALA A 11 5.75 -4.30 -9.14
CA ALA A 11 5.31 -5.63 -9.61
C ALA A 11 4.35 -5.53 -10.80
N PHE A 12 3.58 -4.44 -10.89
CA PHE A 12 2.62 -4.19 -11.98
C PHE A 12 3.10 -3.11 -12.97
N ARG A 13 4.39 -2.78 -13.01
CA ARG A 13 4.90 -1.81 -14.00
C ARG A 13 4.94 -2.42 -15.39
N ILE A 14 4.08 -1.92 -16.28
CA ILE A 14 4.15 -2.17 -17.72
C ILE A 14 5.40 -1.51 -18.34
N ASN A 15 5.90 -0.40 -17.78
CA ASN A 15 6.99 0.36 -18.38
C ASN A 15 8.14 0.58 -17.39
N GLN A 16 9.21 -0.21 -17.49
CA GLN A 16 10.34 -0.25 -16.53
C GLN A 16 11.35 0.91 -16.67
N THR A 17 11.23 1.76 -17.70
CA THR A 17 12.21 2.82 -18.03
C THR A 17 12.13 4.09 -17.16
N LYS A 18 10.99 4.39 -16.52
CA LYS A 18 10.85 5.57 -15.64
C LYS A 18 11.44 5.31 -14.24
N ALA A 19 11.99 6.33 -13.58
CA ALA A 19 12.34 6.19 -12.17
C ALA A 19 11.06 5.89 -11.34
N PRO A 20 11.10 4.95 -10.37
CA PRO A 20 9.93 4.55 -9.59
C PRO A 20 9.30 5.71 -8.82
N GLU A 21 10.13 6.67 -8.40
CA GLU A 21 9.74 7.95 -7.79
C GLU A 21 8.75 8.78 -8.63
N ASN A 22 8.76 8.61 -9.95
CA ASN A 22 7.92 9.37 -10.87
C ASN A 22 6.57 8.71 -11.14
N LEU A 23 6.34 7.50 -10.63
CA LEU A 23 5.08 6.78 -10.81
C LEU A 23 3.98 7.39 -9.91
N PRO A 24 2.77 7.62 -10.44
CA PRO A 24 1.63 8.10 -9.65
C PRO A 24 1.36 7.23 -8.43
N THR A 25 1.40 5.90 -8.58
CA THR A 25 1.22 4.91 -7.51
C THR A 25 2.23 5.07 -6.38
N VAL A 26 3.51 5.28 -6.70
CA VAL A 26 4.57 5.47 -5.69
C VAL A 26 4.39 6.78 -4.94
N LYS A 27 3.95 7.85 -5.63
CA LYS A 27 3.64 9.13 -5.00
C LYS A 27 2.44 9.03 -4.06
N ALA A 28 1.36 8.36 -4.48
CA ALA A 28 0.19 8.11 -3.66
C ALA A 28 0.54 7.26 -2.42
N ALA A 29 1.30 6.16 -2.59
CA ALA A 29 1.78 5.35 -1.48
C ALA A 29 2.62 6.16 -0.46
N LYS A 30 3.48 7.07 -0.95
CA LYS A 30 4.26 7.94 -0.07
C LYS A 30 3.39 8.90 0.74
N LYS A 31 2.35 9.48 0.13
CA LYS A 31 1.38 10.32 0.85
C LYS A 31 0.67 9.52 1.94
N PHE A 32 0.16 8.34 1.60
CA PHE A 32 -0.50 7.44 2.54
C PHE A 32 0.39 7.10 3.74
N PHE A 33 1.65 6.68 3.51
CA PHE A 33 2.55 6.36 4.62
C PHE A 33 2.92 7.57 5.47
N LYS A 34 3.05 8.77 4.87
CA LYS A 34 3.28 9.99 5.65
C LYS A 34 2.12 10.22 6.61
N GLN A 35 0.88 10.02 6.15
CA GLN A 35 -0.32 10.17 6.95
C GLN A 35 -0.42 9.12 8.06
N VAL A 36 -0.16 7.85 7.76
CA VAL A 36 -0.12 6.77 8.75
C VAL A 36 0.95 7.02 9.82
N ASN A 37 2.13 7.53 9.44
CA ASN A 37 3.16 7.87 10.41
C ASN A 37 2.74 9.01 11.35
N LEU A 38 1.92 9.96 10.89
CA LEU A 38 1.37 11.02 11.73
C LEU A 38 0.34 10.44 12.71
N LEU A 39 -0.54 9.57 12.22
CA LEU A 39 -1.52 8.85 13.05
C LEU A 39 -0.80 8.02 14.13
N GLU A 40 0.18 7.22 13.74
CA GLU A 40 0.97 6.38 14.66
C GLU A 40 1.66 7.22 15.74
N ARG A 41 2.27 8.36 15.36
CA ARG A 41 2.89 9.27 16.33
C ARG A 41 1.86 9.85 17.30
N LYS A 42 0.67 10.20 16.83
CA LYS A 42 -0.39 10.76 17.69
C LYS A 42 -0.89 9.69 18.67
N VAL A 43 -1.24 8.51 18.18
CA VAL A 43 -1.85 7.44 18.96
C VAL A 43 -0.85 6.77 19.91
N LEU A 44 0.38 6.49 19.47
CA LEU A 44 1.35 5.76 20.29
C LEU A 44 2.09 6.66 21.29
N LYS A 45 2.44 7.90 20.93
CA LYS A 45 3.25 8.76 21.80
C LYS A 45 2.43 9.58 22.78
N LYS A 46 1.19 9.92 22.44
CA LYS A 46 0.30 10.74 23.28
C LYS A 46 -1.15 10.24 23.17
N PRO A 47 -1.44 9.01 23.64
CA PRO A 47 -2.78 8.48 23.60
C PRO A 47 -3.73 9.37 24.41
N SER A 48 -4.84 9.76 23.78
CA SER A 48 -5.91 10.54 24.39
C SER A 48 -7.25 9.87 24.11
N LYS A 49 -8.18 9.94 25.06
CA LYS A 49 -9.57 9.53 24.81
C LYS A 49 -10.27 10.58 23.96
N ASN A 50 -11.02 10.14 22.95
CA ASN A 50 -11.74 11.00 22.00
C ASN A 50 -10.84 11.99 21.26
N ASP A 51 -9.67 11.53 20.82
CA ASP A 51 -8.74 12.33 20.03
C ASP A 51 -9.28 12.58 18.61
N LYS A 52 -9.98 13.71 18.45
CA LYS A 52 -10.56 14.14 17.17
C LYS A 52 -9.49 14.30 16.08
N ASP A 53 -8.27 14.68 16.46
CA ASP A 53 -7.18 14.80 15.50
C ASP A 53 -6.78 13.42 14.98
N ALA A 54 -6.70 12.41 15.87
CA ALA A 54 -6.42 11.03 15.45
C ALA A 54 -7.53 10.49 14.53
N THR A 55 -8.80 10.79 14.82
CA THR A 55 -9.92 10.41 13.94
C THR A 55 -9.81 11.07 12.56
N ALA A 56 -9.49 12.37 12.51
CA ALA A 56 -9.27 13.08 11.24
C ALA A 56 -8.06 12.53 10.47
N LEU A 57 -6.97 12.20 11.18
CA LEU A 57 -5.79 11.60 10.57
C LEU A 57 -6.10 10.23 9.97
N TYR A 58 -6.93 9.43 10.64
CA TYR A 58 -7.39 8.13 10.17
C TYR A 58 -8.30 8.25 8.94
N ALA A 59 -9.31 9.13 8.96
CA ALA A 59 -10.20 9.36 7.82
C ALA A 59 -9.41 9.75 6.56
N ASN A 60 -8.48 10.71 6.69
CA ASN A 60 -7.62 11.12 5.59
C ASN A 60 -6.67 9.99 5.13
N ALA A 61 -6.26 9.09 6.03
CA ALA A 61 -5.49 7.92 5.62
C ALA A 61 -6.32 6.95 4.76
N LEU A 62 -7.64 6.84 4.97
CA LEU A 62 -8.53 6.06 4.11
C LEU A 62 -8.66 6.69 2.72
N ASP A 63 -8.91 8.00 2.64
CA ASP A 63 -8.99 8.70 1.35
C ASP A 63 -7.70 8.54 0.52
N LEU A 64 -6.54 8.60 1.17
CA LEU A 64 -5.24 8.40 0.51
C LEU A 64 -4.96 6.94 0.14
N LEU A 65 -5.56 5.98 0.86
CA LEU A 65 -5.49 4.57 0.51
C LEU A 65 -6.32 4.30 -0.75
N ASP A 66 -7.51 4.89 -0.85
CA ASP A 66 -8.37 4.78 -2.03
C ASP A 66 -7.67 5.39 -3.27
N GLU A 67 -7.07 6.59 -3.15
CA GLU A 67 -6.25 7.19 -4.23
C GLU A 67 -5.13 6.23 -4.70
N TYR A 68 -4.50 5.51 -3.76
CA TYR A 68 -3.46 4.54 -4.11
C TYR A 68 -4.04 3.31 -4.81
N LEU A 69 -5.13 2.74 -4.30
CA LEU A 69 -5.75 1.54 -4.85
C LEU A 69 -6.31 1.78 -6.25
N ASP A 70 -6.87 2.95 -6.53
CA ASP A 70 -7.33 3.34 -7.88
C ASP A 70 -6.19 3.40 -8.90
N LEU A 71 -4.97 3.70 -8.45
CA LEU A 71 -3.80 3.82 -9.32
C LEU A 71 -3.08 2.47 -9.50
N VAL A 72 -3.28 1.52 -8.60
CA VAL A 72 -2.64 0.20 -8.69
C VAL A 72 -3.49 -0.71 -9.56
N GLU A 73 -2.91 -1.15 -10.67
CA GLU A 73 -3.49 -2.23 -11.44
C GLU A 73 -3.41 -3.53 -10.63
N LEU A 74 -4.57 -4.00 -10.15
CA LEU A 74 -4.69 -5.32 -9.53
C LEU A 74 -4.83 -6.38 -10.63
N PRO A 75 -4.31 -7.60 -10.42
CA PRO A 75 -4.55 -8.71 -11.34
C PRO A 75 -6.05 -8.93 -11.51
N PRO A 76 -6.53 -9.24 -12.73
CA PRO A 76 -7.93 -9.56 -12.95
C PRO A 76 -8.33 -10.77 -12.10
N THR A 77 -9.46 -10.66 -11.41
CA THR A 77 -9.98 -11.73 -10.54
C THR A 77 -10.40 -12.97 -11.33
N GLU A 78 -10.67 -12.80 -12.63
CA GLU A 78 -11.09 -13.87 -13.54
C GLU A 78 -9.95 -14.80 -13.98
N SER A 79 -8.70 -14.52 -13.58
CA SER A 79 -7.56 -15.35 -13.96
C SER A 79 -7.47 -16.68 -13.22
N GLY A 80 -8.41 -16.97 -12.30
CA GLY A 80 -8.41 -18.16 -11.43
C GLY A 80 -7.28 -18.20 -10.39
N HIS A 81 -6.47 -17.14 -10.30
CA HIS A 81 -5.37 -17.04 -9.34
C HIS A 81 -5.83 -16.81 -7.90
N TYR A 82 -7.07 -16.36 -7.70
CA TYR A 82 -7.67 -16.09 -6.39
C TYR A 82 -8.53 -17.24 -5.86
N ASP A 83 -8.75 -18.29 -6.65
CA ASP A 83 -9.58 -19.44 -6.29
C ASP A 83 -8.83 -20.48 -5.43
N GLN A 84 -7.55 -20.23 -5.16
CA GLN A 84 -6.69 -21.10 -4.38
C GLN A 84 -6.51 -20.53 -2.96
N GLU A 85 -6.43 -21.41 -1.95
CA GLU A 85 -6.09 -20.98 -0.60
C GLU A 85 -4.73 -20.27 -0.58
N PHE A 86 -4.71 -19.07 0.00
CA PHE A 86 -3.50 -18.28 0.13
C PHE A 86 -2.46 -19.03 0.99
N SER A 87 -1.41 -19.54 0.37
CA SER A 87 -0.32 -20.20 1.08
C SER A 87 0.48 -19.18 1.89
N THR A 88 0.48 -19.33 3.21
CA THR A 88 1.29 -18.53 4.14
C THR A 88 2.76 -18.96 4.17
N LYS A 89 3.12 -20.02 3.44
CA LYS A 89 4.51 -20.49 3.31
C LYS A 89 5.22 -19.70 2.22
N VAL A 90 5.98 -18.69 2.62
CA VAL A 90 6.83 -17.93 1.71
C VAL A 90 7.98 -18.82 1.22
N GLY A 91 8.13 -19.03 -0.10
CA GLY A 91 9.33 -19.63 -0.70
C GLY A 91 9.26 -21.10 -1.14
N GLU A 92 8.08 -21.68 -1.36
CA GLU A 92 7.96 -23.10 -1.76
C GLU A 92 8.43 -23.39 -3.20
N SER A 93 8.53 -22.37 -4.08
CA SER A 93 9.26 -22.49 -5.34
C SER A 93 10.02 -21.21 -5.70
N SER A 94 11.31 -21.36 -5.99
CA SER A 94 12.21 -20.25 -6.37
C SER A 94 12.21 -19.96 -7.87
N ARG A 95 11.16 -20.30 -8.62
CA ARG A 95 11.23 -20.30 -10.09
C ARG A 95 10.06 -19.56 -10.72
N ILE A 96 10.34 -18.34 -11.15
CA ILE A 96 9.75 -17.76 -12.36
C ILE A 96 10.55 -18.40 -13.51
N THR A 97 9.92 -19.32 -14.25
CA THR A 97 10.37 -19.73 -15.59
C THR A 97 9.57 -18.99 -16.63
#